data_AF-A0A821P270-F1
#
_entry.id   AF-A0A821P270-F1
#
_cell.length_a   1.000
_cell.length_b   1.000
_cell.length_c   1.000
_cell.angle_alpha   90.00
_cell.angle_beta   90.00
_cell.angle_gamma   90.00
#
_symmetry.space_group_name_H-M   'P 1'
#
loop_
_entity.id
_entity.type
_entity.pdbx_description
1 polymer ?
#
loop_
_entity_poly.entity_id
_entity_poly.type
_entity_poly.pdbx_seq_one_letter_code
_entity_poly.pdbx_strand_id
1 'polypeptide(L)'
;DEGAAKVGVVETTRIVQSYSHPSYPNLVFYDLPGVGTLEFKKSTYLTQVNLARYDFFLIVSRTRFTENDLWLANEIKNIGKRFFFIRTNIDQDLYNEKIDHPKNYNETLILDRIRENCLGHIRTVDDTTNVFLISGRISYTSRFDFPNMCTALLRDYPGLKRHAMILAMSTNCKEVIRAKVDVLRSQTWVAAAVSAAVATPPIPGLSVMFDFSLTVGFVIFYKKQLGLDDESLERIAQIHHIPLYVLKDELQKILPAHFFTAVPDFVISLVKRQAVGTATEEVLRYVPYVGSIICATVSFSIILSVLRNLLNVMEKAALTLIDIVSERSVSDDEDNDDDEPI
;
A
#
# COMPACT_ATOMS: atom_id res chain seq x y z
N ASP A 1 14.57 5.36 9.79
CA ASP A 1 14.83 3.98 9.36
C ASP A 1 16.24 3.82 8.80
N GLU A 2 16.87 2.68 9.07
CA GLU A 2 18.12 2.28 8.44
C GLU A 2 17.90 2.11 6.92
N GLY A 3 18.79 2.65 6.09
CA GLY A 3 18.67 2.60 4.63
C GLY A 3 17.67 3.58 4.00
N ALA A 4 17.04 4.46 4.79
CA ALA A 4 16.16 5.50 4.27
C ALA A 4 16.92 6.57 3.46
N ALA A 5 16.22 7.20 2.51
CA ALA A 5 16.77 8.33 1.78
C ALA A 5 17.08 9.50 2.72
N LYS A 6 18.27 10.10 2.58
CA LYS A 6 18.69 11.22 3.41
C LYS A 6 17.86 12.46 3.07
N VAL A 7 17.16 12.99 4.05
CA VAL A 7 16.46 14.27 3.97
C VAL A 7 17.31 15.38 4.63
N GLY A 8 17.21 16.59 4.10
CA GLY A 8 17.92 17.74 4.63
C GLY A 8 17.31 19.05 4.15
N VAL A 9 17.66 20.15 4.82
CA VAL A 9 17.24 21.52 4.46
C VAL A 9 17.95 22.00 3.18
N VAL A 10 19.12 21.42 2.88
CA VAL A 10 19.91 21.66 1.67
C VAL A 10 19.87 20.45 0.75
N GLU A 11 20.31 20.62 -0.50
CA GLU A 11 20.43 19.53 -1.49
C GLU A 11 21.23 18.34 -0.90
N THR A 12 20.55 17.23 -0.67
CA THR A 12 21.13 15.99 -0.12
C THR A 12 21.56 15.02 -1.21
N THR A 13 20.89 15.05 -2.37
CA THR A 13 21.08 14.08 -3.45
C THR A 13 21.93 14.69 -4.56
N ARG A 14 23.25 14.45 -4.47
CA ARG A 14 24.28 14.88 -5.45
C ARG A 14 24.68 13.80 -6.44
N ILE A 15 24.16 12.60 -6.25
CA ILE A 15 24.32 11.47 -7.16
C ILE A 15 22.99 10.76 -7.25
N VAL A 16 22.70 10.16 -8.39
CA VAL A 16 21.50 9.33 -8.54
C VAL A 16 21.61 8.13 -7.61
N GLN A 17 20.72 8.04 -6.62
CA GLN A 17 20.75 6.99 -5.60
C GLN A 17 19.56 6.04 -5.78
N SER A 18 19.84 4.74 -5.75
CA SER A 18 18.80 3.70 -5.82
C SER A 18 18.44 3.17 -4.43
N TYR A 19 17.17 2.88 -4.23
CA TYR A 19 16.59 2.27 -3.04
C TYR A 19 15.69 1.10 -3.47
N SER A 20 16.12 -0.13 -3.22
CA SER A 20 15.29 -1.31 -3.46
C SER A 20 14.26 -1.48 -2.36
N HIS A 21 13.04 -1.86 -2.73
CA HIS A 21 12.00 -2.14 -1.74
C HIS A 21 12.40 -3.36 -0.88
N PRO A 22 12.32 -3.29 0.46
CA PRO A 22 12.84 -4.34 1.36
C PRO A 22 12.26 -5.73 1.10
N SER A 23 10.97 -5.82 0.80
CA SER A 23 10.29 -7.09 0.48
C SER A 23 10.18 -7.40 -1.02
N TYR A 24 10.54 -6.44 -1.89
CA TYR A 24 10.34 -6.53 -3.34
C TYR A 24 11.55 -5.92 -4.07
N PRO A 25 12.73 -6.56 -4.04
CA PRO A 25 13.99 -5.94 -4.46
C PRO A 25 14.03 -5.51 -5.94
N ASN A 26 13.16 -6.08 -6.77
CA ASN A 26 12.98 -5.72 -8.19
C ASN A 26 12.19 -4.41 -8.38
N LEU A 27 11.53 -3.89 -7.34
CA LEU A 27 10.97 -2.54 -7.33
C LEU A 27 12.03 -1.61 -6.75
N VAL A 28 12.60 -0.76 -7.61
CA VAL A 28 13.69 0.14 -7.26
C VAL A 28 13.21 1.58 -7.42
N PHE A 29 13.27 2.34 -6.33
CA PHE A 29 13.08 3.78 -6.34
C PHE A 29 14.41 4.45 -6.62
N TYR A 30 14.42 5.41 -7.53
CA TYR A 30 15.60 6.23 -7.79
C TYR A 30 15.31 7.64 -7.32
N ASP A 31 16.08 8.08 -6.33
CA ASP A 31 16.10 9.48 -5.92
C ASP A 31 17.01 10.24 -6.89
N LEU A 32 16.40 11.17 -7.62
CA LEU A 32 17.05 11.91 -8.69
C LEU A 32 17.42 13.30 -8.18
N PRO A 33 18.61 13.81 -8.53
CA PRO A 33 19.01 15.16 -8.19
C PRO A 33 18.07 16.18 -8.84
N GLY A 34 17.88 17.31 -8.17
CA GLY A 34 17.07 18.41 -8.69
C GLY A 34 17.65 18.99 -9.98
N VAL A 35 16.79 19.35 -10.93
CA VAL A 35 17.22 20.02 -12.15
C VAL A 35 17.62 21.46 -11.82
N GLY A 36 18.73 21.92 -12.41
CA GLY A 36 19.17 23.32 -12.32
C GLY A 36 20.04 23.62 -11.12
N THR A 37 20.51 22.61 -10.39
CA THR A 37 21.50 22.79 -9.32
C THR A 37 22.91 22.95 -9.91
N LEU A 38 23.89 23.32 -9.07
CA LEU A 38 25.26 23.60 -9.53
C LEU A 38 25.88 22.40 -10.26
N GLU A 39 25.59 21.19 -9.77
CA GLU A 39 26.11 19.93 -10.31
C GLU A 39 25.21 19.35 -11.43
N PHE A 40 23.90 19.65 -11.41
CA PHE A 40 22.89 19.12 -12.33
C PHE A 40 22.23 20.20 -13.19
N LYS A 41 23.03 20.82 -14.06
CA LYS A 41 22.56 21.84 -15.02
C LYS A 41 21.64 21.23 -16.08
N LYS A 42 20.61 21.97 -16.52
CA LYS A 42 19.67 21.54 -17.57
C LYS A 42 20.36 20.96 -18.81
N SER A 43 21.44 21.60 -19.27
CA SER A 43 22.16 21.21 -20.50
C SER A 43 22.81 19.83 -20.45
N THR A 44 23.16 19.32 -19.26
CA THR A 44 23.82 18.01 -19.09
C THR A 44 22.94 16.98 -18.38
N TYR A 45 21.82 17.41 -17.81
CA TYR A 45 20.96 16.61 -16.93
C TYR A 45 20.51 15.28 -17.57
N LEU A 46 19.98 15.34 -18.80
CA LEU A 46 19.43 14.16 -19.49
C LEU A 46 20.48 13.07 -19.67
N THR A 47 21.72 13.46 -19.95
CA THR A 47 22.83 12.52 -20.14
C THR A 47 23.32 11.97 -18.80
N GLN A 48 23.48 12.83 -17.79
CA GLN A 48 23.95 12.42 -16.46
C GLN A 48 22.97 11.47 -15.75
N VAL A 49 21.67 11.76 -15.85
CA VAL A 49 20.62 11.00 -15.15
C VAL A 49 20.12 9.81 -15.98
N ASN A 50 20.32 9.86 -17.30
CA ASN A 50 19.87 8.85 -18.27
C ASN A 50 18.38 8.52 -18.12
N LEU A 51 17.51 9.50 -18.40
CA LEU A 51 16.06 9.37 -18.20
C LEU A 51 15.43 8.16 -18.91
N ALA A 52 16.00 7.73 -20.04
CA ALA A 52 15.46 6.59 -20.80
C ALA A 52 15.44 5.27 -20.00
N ARG A 53 16.28 5.13 -18.96
CA ARG A 53 16.43 3.90 -18.18
C ARG A 53 15.26 3.57 -17.25
N TYR A 54 14.43 4.56 -16.90
CA TYR A 54 13.36 4.38 -15.91
C TYR A 54 12.04 3.98 -16.58
N ASP A 55 11.18 3.28 -15.85
CA ASP A 55 9.86 2.89 -16.37
C ASP A 55 8.87 4.07 -16.42
N PHE A 56 8.88 4.93 -15.41
CA PHE A 56 8.06 6.14 -15.28
C PHE A 56 8.68 7.10 -14.27
N PHE A 57 8.09 8.29 -14.15
CA PHE A 57 8.58 9.36 -13.28
C PHE A 57 7.51 9.89 -12.33
N LEU A 58 7.96 10.29 -11.15
CA LEU A 58 7.20 11.10 -10.21
C LEU A 58 7.87 12.47 -10.17
N ILE A 59 7.24 13.50 -10.74
CA ILE A 59 7.74 14.87 -10.64
C ILE A 59 7.15 15.46 -9.38
N VAL A 60 7.98 15.58 -8.34
CA VAL A 60 7.57 16.09 -7.02
C VAL A 60 8.00 17.54 -6.91
N SER A 61 7.04 18.46 -6.94
CA SER A 61 7.28 19.90 -6.80
C SER A 61 6.80 20.40 -5.44
N ARG A 62 7.59 21.27 -4.80
CA ARG A 62 7.29 21.90 -3.51
C ARG A 62 6.96 23.37 -3.76
N THR A 63 5.97 23.91 -3.04
CA THR A 63 5.59 25.34 -3.01
C THR A 63 5.09 25.94 -4.34
N ARG A 64 5.93 26.08 -5.36
CA ARG A 64 5.56 26.71 -6.63
C ARG A 64 5.99 25.85 -7.78
N PHE A 65 5.15 25.81 -8.80
CA PHE A 65 5.51 25.22 -10.08
C PHE A 65 6.67 26.02 -10.70
N THR A 66 7.75 25.33 -11.08
CA THR A 66 8.96 25.98 -11.60
C THR A 66 9.16 25.74 -13.09
N GLU A 67 9.99 26.58 -13.73
CA GLU A 67 10.42 26.35 -15.10
C GLU A 67 11.21 25.04 -15.25
N ASN A 68 11.86 24.58 -14.18
CA ASN A 68 12.57 23.31 -14.15
C ASN A 68 11.60 22.13 -14.18
N ASP A 69 10.48 22.23 -13.46
CA ASP A 69 9.40 21.22 -13.48
C ASP A 69 8.80 21.10 -14.89
N LEU A 70 8.48 22.23 -15.53
CA LEU A 70 7.93 22.25 -16.89
C LEU A 70 8.90 21.65 -17.90
N TRP A 71 10.16 22.06 -17.82
CA TRP A 71 11.20 21.56 -18.71
C TRP A 71 11.36 20.04 -18.54
N LEU A 72 11.45 19.54 -17.31
CA LEU A 72 11.60 18.12 -17.05
C LEU A 72 10.40 17.31 -17.54
N ALA A 73 9.18 17.81 -17.34
CA ALA A 73 7.95 17.18 -17.86
C ALA A 73 7.99 17.06 -19.40
N ASN A 74 8.40 18.11 -20.10
CA ASN A 74 8.56 18.09 -21.56
C ASN A 74 9.59 17.06 -22.01
N GLU A 75 10.76 17.02 -21.37
CA GLU A 75 11.81 16.07 -21.74
C GLU A 75 11.36 14.61 -21.53
N ILE A 76 10.67 14.33 -20.41
CA ILE A 76 10.12 13.00 -20.13
C ILE A 76 9.07 12.61 -21.19
N LYS A 77 8.19 13.55 -21.57
CA LYS A 77 7.18 13.34 -22.61
C LYS A 77 7.82 13.07 -23.97
N ASN A 78 8.86 13.84 -24.33
CA ASN A 78 9.59 13.72 -25.60
C ASN A 78 10.26 12.35 -25.77
N ILE A 79 10.76 11.76 -24.68
CA ILE A 79 11.32 10.39 -24.71
C ILE A 79 10.25 9.28 -24.60
N GLY A 80 8.96 9.64 -24.68
CA GLY A 80 7.84 8.70 -24.67
C GLY A 80 7.60 8.04 -23.30
N LYS A 81 8.15 8.60 -22.22
CA LYS A 81 7.96 8.09 -20.87
C LYS A 81 6.79 8.79 -20.20
N ARG A 82 6.19 8.10 -19.24
CA ARG A 82 5.06 8.62 -18.46
C ARG A 82 5.57 9.29 -17.19
N PHE A 83 4.87 10.33 -16.76
CA PHE A 83 5.10 10.94 -15.47
C PHE A 83 3.78 11.22 -14.74
N PHE A 84 3.88 11.34 -13.42
CA PHE A 84 2.81 11.84 -12.55
C PHE A 84 3.33 13.12 -11.91
N PHE A 85 2.51 14.17 -11.92
CA PHE A 85 2.88 15.43 -11.28
C PHE A 85 2.29 15.49 -9.87
N ILE A 86 3.16 15.67 -8.88
CA ILE A 86 2.82 15.65 -7.47
C ILE A 86 3.21 16.99 -6.86
N ARG A 87 2.23 17.75 -6.40
CA ARG A 87 2.44 18.94 -5.59
C ARG A 87 2.36 18.53 -4.12
N THR A 88 3.52 18.43 -3.48
CA THR A 88 3.63 18.02 -2.06
C THR A 88 3.63 19.24 -1.13
N ASN A 89 3.54 19.06 0.19
CA ASN A 89 3.58 20.10 1.23
C ASN A 89 2.32 20.97 1.31
N ILE A 90 1.18 20.42 0.89
CA ILE A 90 -0.12 21.09 0.96
C ILE A 90 -0.52 21.45 2.38
N ASP A 91 -0.17 20.62 3.36
CA ASP A 91 -0.32 20.89 4.79
C ASP A 91 0.29 22.25 5.17
N GLN A 92 1.50 22.53 4.69
CA GLN A 92 2.19 23.78 4.99
C GLN A 92 1.58 24.98 4.26
N ASP A 93 1.16 24.79 3.01
CA ASP A 93 0.52 25.87 2.24
C ASP A 93 -0.79 26.30 2.90
N LEU A 94 -1.60 25.34 3.35
CA LEU A 94 -2.85 25.60 4.06
C LEU A 94 -2.62 26.26 5.41
N TYR A 95 -1.65 25.76 6.20
CA TYR A 95 -1.28 26.36 7.48
C TYR A 95 -0.85 27.84 7.32
N ASN A 96 0.01 28.12 6.34
CA ASN A 96 0.47 29.48 6.08
C ASN A 96 -0.69 30.40 5.64
N GLU A 97 -1.57 29.96 4.74
CA GLU A 97 -2.74 30.75 4.31
C GLU A 97 -3.72 30.99 5.47
N LYS A 98 -3.89 30.03 6.38
CA LYS A 98 -4.72 30.18 7.57
C LYS A 98 -4.18 31.28 8.50
N ILE A 99 -2.86 31.34 8.69
CA ILE A 99 -2.21 32.34 9.54
C ILE A 99 -2.17 33.72 8.88
N ASP A 100 -1.76 33.79 7.62
CA ASP A 100 -1.56 35.05 6.91
C ASP A 100 -2.91 35.70 6.53
N HIS A 101 -3.94 34.88 6.27
CA HIS A 101 -5.23 35.32 5.74
C HIS A 101 -6.45 34.69 6.46
N PRO A 102 -6.56 34.76 7.80
CA PRO A 102 -7.56 34.02 8.57
C PRO A 102 -9.01 34.36 8.21
N LYS A 103 -9.28 35.62 7.85
CA LYS A 103 -10.64 36.07 7.47
C LYS A 103 -11.13 35.52 6.13
N ASN A 104 -10.20 35.14 5.25
CA ASN A 104 -10.49 34.68 3.89
C ASN A 104 -10.12 33.19 3.69
N TYR A 105 -9.75 32.50 4.77
CA TYR A 105 -9.31 31.11 4.69
C TYR A 105 -10.44 30.22 4.18
N ASN A 106 -10.16 29.53 3.08
CA ASN A 106 -11.04 28.52 2.51
C ASN A 106 -10.17 27.43 1.88
N GLU A 107 -10.04 26.31 2.60
CA GLU A 107 -9.19 25.18 2.19
C GLU A 107 -9.49 24.74 0.75
N THR A 108 -10.77 24.51 0.42
CA THR A 108 -11.18 24.06 -0.92
C THR A 108 -10.76 25.04 -2.01
N LEU A 109 -11.01 26.34 -1.82
CA LEU A 109 -10.65 27.36 -2.79
C LEU A 109 -9.12 27.47 -2.98
N ILE A 110 -8.36 27.34 -1.88
CA ILE A 110 -6.89 27.35 -1.92
C ILE A 110 -6.38 26.14 -2.71
N LEU A 111 -6.90 24.95 -2.42
CA LEU A 111 -6.55 23.72 -3.13
C LEU A 111 -6.89 23.81 -4.62
N ASP A 112 -8.07 24.32 -4.98
CA ASP A 112 -8.47 24.49 -6.37
C ASP A 112 -7.56 25.50 -7.10
N ARG A 113 -7.19 26.60 -6.44
CA ARG A 113 -6.25 27.59 -6.99
C ARG A 113 -4.88 26.97 -7.25
N ILE A 114 -4.36 26.17 -6.32
CA ILE A 114 -3.07 25.47 -6.47
C ILE A 114 -3.16 24.45 -7.61
N ARG A 115 -4.26 23.69 -7.67
CA ARG A 115 -4.49 22.66 -8.70
C ARG A 115 -4.56 23.27 -10.08
N GLU A 116 -5.38 24.31 -10.28
CA GLU A 116 -5.54 24.97 -11.58
C GLU A 116 -4.24 25.66 -12.02
N ASN A 117 -3.46 26.23 -11.10
CA ASN A 117 -2.14 26.75 -11.43
C ASN A 117 -1.21 25.66 -11.99
N CYS A 118 -1.13 24.50 -11.33
CA CYS A 118 -0.32 23.39 -11.81
C CYS A 118 -0.85 22.82 -13.14
N LEU A 119 -2.16 22.63 -13.26
CA LEU A 119 -2.80 22.12 -14.47
C LEU A 119 -2.61 23.05 -15.66
N GLY A 120 -2.69 24.37 -15.46
CA GLY A 120 -2.46 25.35 -16.51
C GLY A 120 -1.09 25.22 -17.18
N HIS A 121 -0.08 24.76 -16.45
CA HIS A 121 1.24 24.48 -17.00
C HIS A 121 1.38 23.05 -17.52
N ILE A 122 0.93 22.03 -16.77
CA ILE A 122 1.09 20.63 -17.16
C ILE A 122 0.28 20.26 -18.41
N ARG A 123 -0.91 20.83 -18.59
CA ARG A 123 -1.73 20.59 -19.80
C ARG A 123 -1.03 21.05 -21.08
N THR A 124 -0.13 22.03 -21.01
CA THR A 124 0.68 22.42 -22.18
C THR A 124 1.65 21.33 -22.65
N VAL A 125 1.94 20.34 -21.79
CA VAL A 125 2.83 19.21 -22.07
C VAL A 125 2.02 17.94 -22.36
N ASP A 126 1.03 17.65 -21.51
CA ASP A 126 0.18 16.47 -21.62
C ASP A 126 -1.18 16.71 -20.95
N ASP A 127 -2.20 16.93 -21.79
CA ASP A 127 -3.60 17.13 -21.36
C ASP A 127 -4.17 15.97 -20.55
N THR A 128 -3.58 14.78 -20.64
CA THR A 128 -4.05 13.58 -19.93
C THR A 128 -3.39 13.39 -18.56
N THR A 129 -2.38 14.19 -18.23
CA THR A 129 -1.64 14.03 -16.96
C THR A 129 -2.41 14.65 -15.81
N ASN A 130 -2.63 13.86 -14.76
CA ASN A 130 -3.25 14.31 -13.52
C ASN A 130 -2.21 14.97 -12.60
N VAL A 131 -2.67 15.99 -11.88
CA VAL A 131 -1.94 16.65 -10.79
C VAL A 131 -2.50 16.13 -9.47
N PHE A 132 -1.62 15.68 -8.57
CA PHE A 132 -1.98 15.21 -7.24
C PHE A 132 -1.46 16.18 -6.18
N LEU A 133 -2.35 16.76 -5.40
CA LEU A 133 -2.02 17.59 -4.25
C LEU A 133 -1.91 16.69 -3.01
N ILE A 134 -0.72 16.58 -2.41
CA ILE A 134 -0.50 15.70 -1.26
C ILE A 134 0.28 16.40 -0.14
N SER A 135 0.26 15.80 1.04
CA SER A 135 1.31 15.99 2.03
C SER A 135 2.27 14.79 1.99
N GLY A 136 3.56 15.04 2.20
CA GLY A 136 4.56 13.98 2.38
C GLY A 136 4.53 13.37 3.79
N ARG A 137 3.73 13.93 4.72
CA ARG A 137 3.58 13.43 6.08
C ARG A 137 2.65 12.20 6.08
N ILE A 138 3.06 11.16 6.79
CA ILE A 138 2.32 9.90 6.84
C ILE A 138 0.95 10.03 7.53
N SER A 139 0.78 10.96 8.46
CA SER A 139 -0.52 11.27 9.08
C SER A 139 -1.56 11.80 8.08
N TYR A 140 -1.12 12.34 6.94
CA TYR A 140 -2.00 12.93 5.93
C TYR A 140 -2.24 12.00 4.73
N THR A 141 -1.83 10.73 4.75
CA THR A 141 -2.01 9.82 3.61
C THR A 141 -3.46 9.45 3.31
N SER A 142 -4.38 9.69 4.26
CA SER A 142 -5.83 9.58 4.07
C SER A 142 -6.48 10.90 3.61
N ARG A 143 -5.73 12.02 3.61
CA ARG A 143 -6.18 13.36 3.19
C ARG A 143 -5.69 13.71 1.77
N PHE A 144 -6.28 14.76 1.22
CA PHE A 144 -5.95 15.31 -0.10
C PHE A 144 -6.01 14.26 -1.22
N ASP A 145 -5.09 14.30 -2.19
CA ASP A 145 -5.09 13.42 -3.35
C ASP A 145 -4.20 12.18 -3.19
N PHE A 146 -3.63 11.88 -2.01
CA PHE A 146 -2.75 10.71 -1.85
C PHE A 146 -3.46 9.38 -2.20
N PRO A 147 -4.71 9.13 -1.77
CA PRO A 147 -5.46 7.94 -2.21
C PRO A 147 -5.70 7.88 -3.71
N ASN A 148 -6.04 9.02 -4.32
CA ASN A 148 -6.28 9.16 -5.76
C ASN A 148 -5.00 8.93 -6.56
N MET A 149 -3.86 9.44 -6.06
CA MET A 149 -2.54 9.24 -6.63
C MET A 149 -2.17 7.76 -6.62
N CYS A 150 -2.36 7.08 -5.50
CA CYS A 150 -2.12 5.64 -5.40
C CYS A 150 -2.98 4.88 -6.40
N THR A 151 -4.28 5.19 -6.48
CA THR A 151 -5.19 4.57 -7.44
C THR A 151 -4.75 4.77 -8.90
N ALA A 152 -4.35 5.99 -9.26
CA ALA A 152 -3.85 6.31 -10.60
C ALA A 152 -2.57 5.52 -10.92
N LEU A 153 -1.59 5.52 -10.01
CA LEU A 153 -0.35 4.75 -10.15
C LEU A 153 -0.63 3.25 -10.35
N LEU A 154 -1.57 2.70 -9.59
CA LEU A 154 -1.94 1.29 -9.65
C LEU A 154 -2.73 0.92 -10.90
N ARG A 155 -3.53 1.82 -11.46
CA ARG A 155 -4.29 1.57 -12.69
C ARG A 155 -3.40 1.57 -13.92
N ASP A 156 -2.41 2.46 -13.92
CA ASP A 156 -1.72 2.88 -15.13
C ASP A 156 -0.56 1.97 -15.53
N TYR A 157 -0.31 0.92 -14.75
CA TYR A 157 0.76 -0.05 -15.01
C TYR A 157 0.23 -1.35 -15.65
N PRO A 158 0.75 -1.80 -16.81
CA PRO A 158 0.29 -3.02 -17.45
C PRO A 158 0.90 -4.31 -16.86
N GLY A 159 0.12 -5.39 -16.85
CA GLY A 159 0.61 -6.76 -16.68
C GLY A 159 1.14 -7.14 -15.29
N LEU A 160 2.16 -8.00 -15.26
CA LEU A 160 2.73 -8.58 -14.02
C LEU A 160 3.41 -7.53 -13.13
N LYS A 161 4.02 -6.49 -13.72
CA LYS A 161 4.64 -5.39 -12.97
C LYS A 161 3.62 -4.64 -12.10
N ARG A 162 2.35 -4.55 -12.54
CA ARG A 162 1.25 -4.00 -11.76
C ARG A 162 1.01 -4.77 -10.46
N HIS A 163 0.96 -6.10 -10.54
CA HIS A 163 0.72 -6.94 -9.37
C HIS A 163 1.86 -6.81 -8.36
N ALA A 164 3.11 -6.81 -8.83
CA ALA A 164 4.27 -6.59 -7.99
C ALA A 164 4.25 -5.21 -7.33
N MET A 165 3.89 -4.16 -8.07
CA MET A 165 3.75 -2.80 -7.53
C MET A 165 2.64 -2.73 -6.48
N ILE A 166 1.45 -3.27 -6.76
CA ILE A 166 0.33 -3.32 -5.81
C ILE A 166 0.76 -3.99 -4.50
N LEU A 167 1.38 -5.16 -4.59
CA LEU A 167 1.81 -5.90 -3.41
C LEU A 167 2.95 -5.21 -2.66
N ALA A 168 3.76 -4.38 -3.32
CA ALA A 168 4.84 -3.62 -2.72
C ALA A 168 4.39 -2.30 -2.05
N MET A 169 3.23 -1.74 -2.38
CA MET A 169 2.78 -0.51 -1.74
C MET A 169 2.52 -0.70 -0.24
N SER A 170 2.67 0.36 0.55
CA SER A 170 2.28 0.37 1.96
C SER A 170 0.76 0.45 2.12
N THR A 171 0.23 -0.13 3.19
CA THR A 171 -1.20 -0.13 3.50
C THR A 171 -1.61 1.16 4.21
N ASN A 172 -1.36 2.32 3.59
CA ASN A 172 -1.58 3.64 4.18
C ASN A 172 -2.93 4.27 3.80
N CYS A 173 -3.65 3.68 2.84
CA CYS A 173 -5.00 4.09 2.46
C CYS A 173 -5.85 2.88 2.05
N LYS A 174 -7.18 3.08 2.06
CA LYS A 174 -8.16 2.01 1.81
C LYS A 174 -8.07 1.47 0.38
N GLU A 175 -7.77 2.33 -0.57
CA GLU A 175 -7.68 2.03 -2.00
C GLU A 175 -6.55 1.03 -2.28
N VAL A 176 -5.40 1.23 -1.65
CA VAL A 176 -4.26 0.29 -1.75
C VAL A 176 -4.58 -1.04 -1.09
N ILE A 177 -5.23 -1.03 0.08
CA ILE A 177 -5.64 -2.26 0.78
C ILE A 177 -6.57 -3.08 -0.12
N ARG A 178 -7.62 -2.46 -0.69
CA ARG A 178 -8.55 -3.14 -1.59
C ARG A 178 -7.85 -3.70 -2.83
N ALA A 179 -6.99 -2.91 -3.47
CA ALA A 179 -6.23 -3.35 -4.63
C ALA A 179 -5.32 -4.56 -4.30
N LYS A 180 -4.65 -4.55 -3.14
CA LYS A 180 -3.87 -5.69 -2.66
C LYS A 180 -4.75 -6.92 -2.45
N VAL A 181 -5.88 -6.76 -1.76
CA VAL A 181 -6.79 -7.88 -1.51
C VAL A 181 -7.31 -8.48 -2.81
N ASP A 182 -7.64 -7.67 -3.81
CA ASP A 182 -8.07 -8.16 -5.13
C ASP A 182 -6.97 -8.97 -5.81
N VAL A 183 -5.71 -8.50 -5.74
CA VAL A 183 -4.56 -9.25 -6.28
C VAL A 183 -4.37 -10.57 -5.53
N LEU A 184 -4.37 -10.56 -4.20
CA LEU A 184 -4.20 -11.78 -3.38
C LEU A 184 -5.35 -12.77 -3.62
N ARG A 185 -6.59 -12.28 -3.71
CA ARG A 185 -7.79 -13.07 -4.01
C ARG A 185 -7.71 -13.71 -5.40
N SER A 186 -7.19 -12.97 -6.39
CA SER A 186 -7.00 -13.48 -7.75
C SER A 186 -5.96 -14.60 -7.84
N GLN A 187 -5.04 -14.71 -6.88
CA GLN A 187 -3.98 -15.73 -6.83
C GLN A 187 -4.35 -16.94 -5.96
N THR A 188 -5.43 -16.85 -5.19
CA THR A 188 -5.81 -17.89 -4.21
C THR A 188 -6.10 -19.25 -4.87
N TRP A 189 -6.57 -19.27 -6.11
CA TRP A 189 -6.84 -20.52 -6.84
C TRP A 189 -5.56 -21.33 -7.11
N VAL A 190 -4.40 -20.68 -7.20
CA VAL A 190 -3.11 -21.36 -7.41
C VAL A 190 -2.80 -22.24 -6.21
N ALA A 191 -2.99 -21.71 -4.99
CA ALA A 191 -2.81 -22.47 -3.76
C ALA A 191 -3.77 -23.66 -3.69
N ALA A 192 -5.05 -23.44 -4.04
CA ALA A 192 -6.05 -24.50 -4.08
C ALA A 192 -5.71 -25.58 -5.12
N ALA A 193 -5.16 -25.21 -6.28
CA ALA A 193 -4.73 -26.17 -7.30
C ALA A 193 -3.53 -27.01 -6.85
N VAL A 194 -2.55 -26.40 -6.17
CA VAL A 194 -1.42 -27.13 -5.58
C VAL A 194 -1.90 -28.11 -4.49
N SER A 195 -2.77 -27.65 -3.61
CA SER A 195 -3.43 -28.48 -2.59
C SER A 195 -4.16 -29.68 -3.21
N ALA A 196 -4.96 -29.44 -4.25
CA ALA A 196 -5.65 -30.49 -5.00
C ALA A 196 -4.70 -31.53 -5.61
N ALA A 197 -3.56 -31.07 -6.17
CA ALA A 197 -2.55 -31.95 -6.74
C ALA A 197 -1.89 -32.84 -5.67
N VAL A 198 -1.60 -32.30 -4.48
CA VAL A 198 -1.04 -33.05 -3.34
C VAL A 198 -2.05 -34.05 -2.77
N ALA A 199 -3.35 -33.83 -2.93
CA ALA A 199 -4.40 -34.75 -2.52
C ALA A 199 -4.60 -35.95 -3.47
N THR A 200 -3.91 -35.99 -4.63
CA THR A 200 -4.07 -37.08 -5.61
C THR A 200 -3.46 -38.43 -5.21
N PRO A 201 -2.27 -38.50 -4.56
CA PRO A 201 -1.69 -39.77 -4.15
C PRO A 201 -2.39 -40.32 -2.90
N PRO A 202 -2.62 -41.64 -2.79
CA PRO A 202 -3.27 -42.26 -1.63
C PRO A 202 -2.30 -42.41 -0.45
N ILE A 203 -1.78 -41.29 0.07
CA ILE A 203 -0.87 -41.26 1.23
C ILE A 203 -1.67 -40.77 2.46
N PRO A 204 -1.91 -41.61 3.47
CA PRO A 204 -2.64 -41.21 4.67
C PRO A 204 -2.02 -39.98 5.36
N GLY A 205 -2.84 -38.96 5.63
CA GLY A 205 -2.46 -37.77 6.39
C GLY A 205 -1.66 -36.69 5.63
N LEU A 206 -1.11 -36.98 4.43
CA LEU A 206 -0.29 -36.03 3.69
C LEU A 206 -1.06 -34.77 3.27
N SER A 207 -2.25 -34.94 2.69
CA SER A 207 -3.08 -33.82 2.22
C SER A 207 -3.48 -32.89 3.37
N VAL A 208 -3.92 -33.45 4.50
CA VAL A 208 -4.31 -32.69 5.69
C VAL A 208 -3.13 -31.89 6.26
N MET A 209 -1.96 -32.53 6.39
CA MET A 209 -0.75 -31.86 6.88
C MET A 209 -0.32 -30.73 5.93
N PHE A 210 -0.33 -31.00 4.63
CA PHE A 210 0.02 -30.01 3.62
C PHE A 210 -0.94 -28.81 3.63
N ASP A 211 -2.25 -29.07 3.62
CA ASP A 211 -3.30 -28.05 3.65
C ASP A 211 -3.20 -27.18 4.92
N PHE A 212 -2.87 -27.79 6.06
CA PHE A 212 -2.60 -27.07 7.30
C PHE A 212 -1.40 -26.13 7.19
N SER A 213 -0.23 -26.66 6.76
CA SER A 213 0.99 -25.85 6.60
C SER A 213 0.83 -24.75 5.56
N LEU A 214 0.14 -25.05 4.46
CA LEU A 214 -0.20 -24.08 3.41
C LEU A 214 -1.02 -22.94 4.00
N THR A 215 -2.08 -23.25 4.74
CA THR A 215 -2.97 -22.25 5.35
C THR A 215 -2.22 -21.37 6.36
N VAL A 216 -1.38 -21.96 7.22
CA VAL A 216 -0.52 -21.21 8.16
C VAL A 216 0.39 -20.24 7.39
N GLY A 217 1.05 -20.71 6.33
CA GLY A 217 1.91 -19.89 5.48
C GLY A 217 1.16 -18.72 4.85
N PHE A 218 -0.04 -18.95 4.32
CA PHE A 218 -0.88 -17.89 3.75
C PHE A 218 -1.37 -16.89 4.79
N VAL A 219 -1.71 -17.32 6.01
CA VAL A 219 -2.09 -16.38 7.07
C VAL A 219 -0.93 -15.45 7.40
N ILE A 220 0.28 -15.97 7.57
CA ILE A 220 1.48 -15.16 7.83
C ILE A 220 1.74 -14.20 6.67
N PHE A 221 1.64 -14.70 5.43
CA PHE A 221 1.83 -13.89 4.24
C PHE A 221 0.80 -12.76 4.16
N TYR A 222 -0.49 -13.03 4.31
CA TYR A 222 -1.54 -12.02 4.26
C TYR A 222 -1.45 -11.02 5.42
N LYS A 223 -1.08 -11.47 6.63
CA LYS A 223 -0.80 -10.57 7.75
C LYS A 223 0.24 -9.52 7.37
N LYS A 224 1.37 -9.96 6.79
CA LYS A 224 2.44 -9.07 6.35
C LYS A 224 2.01 -8.16 5.20
N GLN A 225 1.27 -8.68 4.21
CA GLN A 225 0.83 -7.87 3.06
C GLN A 225 -0.15 -6.76 3.44
N LEU A 226 -0.97 -7.00 4.47
CA LEU A 226 -2.03 -6.11 4.92
C LEU A 226 -1.62 -5.25 6.13
N GLY A 227 -0.36 -5.34 6.60
CA GLY A 227 0.14 -4.57 7.74
C GLY A 227 -0.46 -5.00 9.09
N LEU A 228 -0.90 -6.25 9.20
CA LEU A 228 -1.51 -6.84 10.40
C LEU A 228 -0.55 -7.74 11.19
N ASP A 229 0.73 -7.76 10.81
CA ASP A 229 1.81 -8.37 11.60
C ASP A 229 2.30 -7.42 12.70
N ASP A 230 2.97 -7.98 13.71
CA ASP A 230 3.37 -7.22 14.90
C ASP A 230 4.32 -6.06 14.59
N GLU A 231 5.27 -6.24 13.64
CA GLU A 231 6.21 -5.18 13.26
C GLU A 231 5.47 -4.00 12.59
N SER A 232 4.54 -4.31 11.68
CA SER A 232 3.71 -3.30 11.03
C SER A 232 2.83 -2.55 12.03
N LEU A 233 2.19 -3.26 12.96
CA LEU A 233 1.34 -2.64 13.99
C LEU A 233 2.15 -1.77 14.95
N GLU A 234 3.35 -2.20 15.35
CA GLU A 234 4.27 -1.41 16.16
C GLU A 234 4.72 -0.13 15.43
N ARG A 235 5.05 -0.24 14.13
CA ARG A 235 5.40 0.91 13.31
C ARG A 235 4.23 1.91 13.21
N ILE A 236 3.01 1.43 12.96
CA ILE A 236 1.82 2.29 12.90
C ILE A 236 1.56 2.96 14.26
N ALA A 237 1.64 2.20 15.35
CA ALA A 237 1.51 2.71 16.71
C ALA A 237 2.49 3.85 17.02
N GLN A 238 3.78 3.66 16.65
CA GLN A 238 4.82 4.68 16.86
C GLN A 238 4.59 5.93 16.02
N ILE A 239 4.24 5.76 14.75
CA ILE A 239 4.06 6.86 13.79
C ILE A 239 2.89 7.77 14.18
N HIS A 240 1.78 7.17 14.61
CA HIS A 240 0.56 7.90 14.96
C HIS A 240 0.44 8.18 16.46
N HIS A 241 1.48 7.89 17.24
CA HIS A 241 1.48 8.06 18.70
C HIS A 241 0.32 7.32 19.42
N ILE A 242 -0.15 6.21 18.85
CA ILE A 242 -1.23 5.39 19.40
C ILE A 242 -0.61 4.23 20.20
N PRO A 243 -1.03 3.98 21.45
CA PRO A 243 -0.54 2.82 22.18
C PRO A 243 -0.91 1.50 21.47
N LEU A 244 0.07 0.60 21.30
CA LEU A 244 -0.11 -0.65 20.55
C LEU A 244 -1.27 -1.52 21.05
N TYR A 245 -1.51 -1.54 22.36
CA TYR A 245 -2.60 -2.33 22.95
C TYR A 245 -3.98 -1.85 22.44
N VAL A 246 -4.15 -0.56 22.17
CA VAL A 246 -5.40 -0.01 21.63
C VAL A 246 -5.66 -0.56 20.24
N LEU A 247 -4.64 -0.56 19.38
CA LEU A 247 -4.77 -1.14 18.04
C LEU A 247 -5.09 -2.63 18.12
N LYS A 248 -4.39 -3.37 18.99
CA LYS A 248 -4.63 -4.81 19.18
C LYS A 248 -6.03 -5.10 19.72
N ASP A 249 -6.55 -4.31 20.67
CA ASP A 249 -7.89 -4.49 21.23
C ASP A 249 -8.99 -4.26 20.18
N GLU A 250 -8.86 -3.21 19.36
CA GLU A 250 -9.82 -2.95 18.27
C GLU A 250 -9.79 -4.07 17.22
N LEU A 251 -8.60 -4.51 16.84
CA LEU A 251 -8.45 -5.61 15.90
C LEU A 251 -8.97 -6.94 16.48
N GLN A 252 -8.86 -7.15 17.79
CA GLN A 252 -9.37 -8.34 18.46
C GLN A 252 -10.90 -8.47 18.44
N LYS A 253 -11.63 -7.35 18.22
CA LYS A 253 -13.09 -7.39 17.99
C LYS A 253 -13.46 -8.05 16.65
N ILE A 254 -12.53 -8.07 15.70
CA ILE A 254 -12.73 -8.61 14.34
C ILE A 254 -12.02 -9.95 14.17
N LEU A 255 -10.79 -10.05 14.69
CA LEU A 255 -9.90 -11.19 14.58
C LEU A 255 -9.70 -11.84 15.94
N PRO A 256 -9.76 -13.18 16.06
CA PRO A 256 -9.60 -13.83 17.34
C PRO A 256 -8.16 -13.68 17.87
N ALA A 257 -7.96 -13.69 19.20
CA ALA A 257 -6.65 -13.44 19.83
C ALA A 257 -5.51 -14.33 19.29
N HIS A 258 -5.79 -15.61 19.00
CA HIS A 258 -4.81 -16.54 18.44
C HIS A 258 -4.29 -16.13 17.05
N PHE A 259 -5.00 -15.25 16.33
CA PHE A 259 -4.50 -14.64 15.09
C PHE A 259 -3.18 -13.90 15.32
N PHE A 260 -3.03 -13.26 16.48
CA PHE A 260 -1.87 -12.46 16.83
C PHE A 260 -0.81 -13.28 17.56
N THR A 261 -1.19 -14.24 18.40
CA THR A 261 -0.25 -14.97 19.26
C THR A 261 0.27 -16.27 18.66
N ALA A 262 -0.59 -17.06 18.01
CA ALA A 262 -0.26 -18.40 17.53
C ALA A 262 -1.09 -18.74 16.28
N VAL A 263 -0.54 -18.39 15.11
CA VAL A 263 -1.18 -18.67 13.81
C VAL A 263 -1.57 -20.15 13.63
N PRO A 264 -0.80 -21.15 14.07
CA PRO A 264 -1.23 -22.55 14.03
C PRO A 264 -2.56 -22.79 14.78
N ASP A 265 -2.72 -22.23 15.98
CA ASP A 265 -3.94 -22.37 16.79
C ASP A 265 -5.12 -21.65 16.15
N PHE A 266 -4.88 -20.54 15.46
CA PHE A 266 -5.88 -19.89 14.62
C PHE A 266 -6.38 -20.78 13.50
N VAL A 267 -5.47 -21.43 12.77
CA VAL A 267 -5.87 -22.34 11.70
C VAL A 267 -6.67 -23.52 12.26
N ILE A 268 -6.27 -24.07 13.41
CA ILE A 268 -7.04 -25.12 14.11
C ILE A 268 -8.46 -24.62 14.46
N SER A 269 -8.59 -23.38 14.96
CA SER A 269 -9.89 -22.82 15.33
C SER A 269 -10.82 -22.65 14.12
N LEU A 270 -10.28 -22.26 12.97
CA LEU A 270 -11.02 -22.15 11.71
C LEU A 270 -11.51 -23.51 11.20
N VAL A 271 -10.65 -24.52 11.23
CA VAL A 271 -11.01 -25.89 10.86
C VAL A 271 -12.12 -26.43 11.75
N LYS A 272 -12.02 -26.23 13.08
CA LYS A 272 -13.07 -26.60 14.04
C LYS A 272 -14.39 -25.91 13.76
N ARG A 273 -14.38 -24.61 13.43
CA ARG A 273 -15.60 -23.83 13.15
C ARG A 273 -16.32 -24.31 11.90
N GLN A 274 -15.59 -24.76 10.88
CA GLN A 274 -16.19 -25.35 9.68
C GLN A 274 -16.79 -26.74 9.95
N ALA A 275 -16.21 -27.53 10.85
CA ALA A 275 -16.72 -28.84 11.24
C ALA A 275 -18.08 -28.79 11.97
N VAL A 276 -18.46 -27.64 12.55
CA VAL A 276 -19.72 -27.46 13.31
C VAL A 276 -20.91 -27.02 12.41
N GLY A 277 -20.66 -26.56 11.17
CA GLY A 277 -21.70 -26.08 10.25
C GLY A 277 -22.09 -27.05 9.14
N THR A 278 -21.24 -28.03 8.83
CA THR A 278 -21.57 -29.11 7.93
C THR A 278 -22.10 -30.28 8.74
N ALA A 279 -23.40 -30.54 8.64
CA ALA A 279 -24.00 -31.80 9.10
C ALA A 279 -23.51 -32.97 8.22
N THR A 280 -22.21 -33.22 8.24
CA THR A 280 -21.56 -34.36 7.63
C THR A 280 -20.47 -34.84 8.58
N GLU A 281 -20.92 -35.53 9.64
CA GLU A 281 -20.10 -36.56 10.30
C GLU A 281 -19.54 -37.60 9.28
N GLU A 282 -19.97 -37.58 8.02
CA GLU A 282 -19.42 -38.41 6.95
C GLU A 282 -18.05 -37.96 6.41
N VAL A 283 -17.61 -36.70 6.61
CA VAL A 283 -16.32 -36.22 6.05
C VAL A 283 -15.13 -36.59 6.95
N LEU A 284 -15.33 -36.71 8.26
CA LEU A 284 -14.32 -37.27 9.18
C LEU A 284 -14.21 -38.81 9.07
N ARG A 285 -15.08 -39.45 8.28
CA ARG A 285 -15.11 -40.91 8.08
C ARG A 285 -14.32 -41.43 6.88
N TYR A 286 -13.58 -40.58 6.17
CA TYR A 286 -12.80 -41.01 4.99
C TYR A 286 -11.47 -41.70 5.37
N VAL A 287 -11.66 -42.92 5.86
CA VAL A 287 -10.80 -44.09 5.73
C VAL A 287 -10.62 -44.40 4.21
N PRO A 288 -9.47 -44.94 3.76
CA PRO A 288 -8.66 -44.43 2.63
C PRO A 288 -9.01 -45.03 1.24
N TYR A 289 -10.28 -45.09 0.85
CA TYR A 289 -10.70 -45.81 -0.37
C TYR A 289 -11.72 -45.11 -1.25
N VAL A 290 -11.72 -43.79 -1.26
CA VAL A 290 -12.55 -43.05 -2.21
C VAL A 290 -11.68 -42.34 -3.22
N GLY A 291 -12.09 -42.44 -4.49
CA GLY A 291 -11.28 -42.07 -5.65
C GLY A 291 -10.60 -40.71 -5.51
N SER A 292 -9.32 -40.67 -5.90
CA SER A 292 -8.43 -39.51 -5.82
C SER A 292 -9.02 -38.21 -6.39
N ILE A 293 -9.93 -38.31 -7.36
CA ILE A 293 -10.62 -37.16 -7.97
C ILE A 293 -11.58 -36.47 -6.97
N ILE A 294 -12.30 -37.22 -6.14
CA ILE A 294 -13.20 -36.65 -5.12
C ILE A 294 -12.36 -35.96 -4.03
N CYS A 295 -11.22 -36.54 -3.65
CA CYS A 295 -10.31 -35.93 -2.68
C CYS A 295 -9.69 -34.61 -3.21
N ALA A 296 -9.28 -34.58 -4.48
CA ALA A 296 -8.70 -33.39 -5.10
C ALA A 296 -9.71 -32.22 -5.21
N THR A 297 -10.95 -32.49 -5.62
CA THR A 297 -11.98 -31.43 -5.77
C THR A 297 -12.45 -30.88 -4.43
N VAL A 298 -12.57 -31.73 -3.41
CA VAL A 298 -12.91 -31.32 -2.04
C VAL A 298 -11.78 -30.46 -1.45
N SER A 299 -10.54 -30.92 -1.55
CA SER A 299 -9.35 -30.19 -1.06
C SER A 299 -9.20 -28.82 -1.74
N PHE A 300 -9.35 -28.76 -3.07
CA PHE A 300 -9.42 -27.49 -3.81
C PHE A 300 -10.48 -26.54 -3.25
N SER A 301 -11.70 -27.03 -3.08
CA SER A 301 -12.85 -26.22 -2.69
C SER A 301 -12.72 -25.69 -1.25
N ILE A 302 -12.23 -26.53 -0.34
CA ILE A 302 -11.98 -26.16 1.06
C ILE A 302 -10.92 -25.07 1.11
N ILE A 303 -9.74 -25.28 0.51
CA ILE A 303 -8.64 -24.29 0.55
C ILE A 303 -9.05 -22.97 -0.10
N LEU A 304 -9.70 -23.02 -1.26
CA LEU A 304 -10.17 -21.81 -1.93
C LEU A 304 -11.15 -21.01 -1.06
N SER A 305 -12.08 -21.70 -0.41
CA SER A 305 -13.08 -21.08 0.48
C SER A 305 -12.43 -20.51 1.74
N VAL A 306 -11.56 -21.28 2.40
CA VAL A 306 -10.84 -20.86 3.62
C VAL A 306 -9.99 -19.63 3.33
N LEU A 307 -9.16 -19.65 2.30
CA LEU A 307 -8.26 -18.54 1.98
C LEU A 307 -9.02 -17.26 1.55
N ARG A 308 -10.14 -17.40 0.82
CA ARG A 308 -11.01 -16.24 0.48
C ARG A 308 -11.68 -15.64 1.71
N ASN A 309 -12.20 -16.48 2.60
CA ASN A 309 -12.82 -16.01 3.85
C ASN A 309 -11.80 -15.32 4.75
N LEU A 310 -10.59 -15.90 4.87
CA LEU A 310 -9.47 -15.29 5.58
C LEU A 310 -9.14 -13.89 5.04
N LEU A 311 -8.99 -13.76 3.71
CA LEU A 311 -8.74 -12.46 3.08
C LEU A 311 -9.84 -11.44 3.37
N ASN A 312 -11.12 -11.84 3.32
CA ASN A 312 -12.24 -10.93 3.61
C ASN A 312 -12.22 -10.42 5.05
N VAL A 313 -11.92 -11.31 6.02
CA VAL A 313 -11.85 -10.91 7.43
C VAL A 313 -10.64 -10.01 7.69
N MET A 314 -9.48 -10.32 7.10
CA MET A 314 -8.29 -9.48 7.22
C MET A 314 -8.43 -8.15 6.48
N GLU A 315 -9.11 -8.11 5.33
CA GLU A 315 -9.46 -6.88 4.61
C GLU A 315 -10.27 -5.96 5.52
N LYS A 316 -11.32 -6.49 6.17
CA LYS A 316 -12.12 -5.73 7.12
C LYS A 316 -11.27 -5.19 8.27
N ALA A 317 -10.40 -6.02 8.84
CA ALA A 317 -9.51 -5.62 9.92
C ALA A 317 -8.54 -4.50 9.51
N ALA A 318 -7.93 -4.61 8.33
CA ALA A 318 -7.00 -3.61 7.80
C ALA A 318 -7.71 -2.28 7.46
N LEU A 319 -8.94 -2.33 6.95
CA LEU A 319 -9.74 -1.12 6.73
C LEU A 319 -10.12 -0.43 8.04
N THR A 320 -10.53 -1.20 9.06
CA THR A 320 -10.82 -0.66 10.40
C THR A 320 -9.57 -0.03 11.03
N LEU A 321 -8.39 -0.62 10.81
CA LEU A 321 -7.13 -0.03 11.29
C LEU A 321 -6.88 1.37 10.69
N ILE A 322 -7.12 1.53 9.38
CA ILE A 322 -7.01 2.84 8.72
C ILE A 322 -8.02 3.85 9.26
N ASP A 323 -9.25 3.40 9.57
CA ASP A 323 -10.28 4.26 10.15
C ASP A 323 -9.86 4.80 11.52
N ILE A 324 -9.38 3.92 12.42
CA ILE A 324 -8.89 4.31 13.75
C ILE A 324 -7.75 5.31 13.66
N VAL A 325 -6.81 5.06 12.75
CA VAL A 325 -5.65 5.93 12.54
C VAL A 325 -6.07 7.30 11.99
N SER A 326 -7.02 7.33 11.05
CA SER A 326 -7.50 8.56 10.43
C SER A 326 -8.30 9.41 11.40
N GLU A 327 -9.22 8.81 12.17
CA GLU A 327 -10.03 9.53 13.17
C GLU A 327 -9.17 10.22 14.23
N ARG A 328 -8.11 9.57 14.70
CA ARG A 328 -7.20 10.14 15.71
C ARG A 328 -6.25 11.19 15.14
N SER A 329 -5.81 11.03 13.90
CA SER A 329 -5.01 12.08 13.24
C SER A 329 -5.77 13.39 13.06
N VAL A 330 -7.11 13.32 12.93
CA VAL A 330 -7.95 14.52 12.83
C VAL A 330 -8.14 15.19 14.19
N SER A 331 -8.31 14.43 15.28
CA SER A 331 -8.43 15.01 16.62
C SER A 331 -7.16 15.73 17.07
N ASP A 332 -5.98 15.16 16.77
CA ASP A 332 -4.70 15.78 17.13
C ASP A 332 -4.43 17.09 16.34
N ASP A 333 -4.97 17.22 15.13
CA ASP A 333 -4.89 18.47 14.34
C ASP A 333 -5.82 19.56 14.91
N GLU A 334 -7.00 19.20 15.43
CA GLU A 334 -7.95 20.14 16.05
C GLU A 334 -7.48 20.59 17.45
N ASP A 335 -6.94 19.69 18.27
CA ASP A 335 -6.47 20.03 19.62
C ASP A 335 -5.19 20.90 19.60
N ASN A 336 -4.34 20.78 18.56
CA ASN A 336 -3.17 21.65 18.39
C ASN A 336 -3.52 23.05 17.85
N ASP A 337 -4.71 23.24 17.28
CA ASP A 337 -5.18 24.55 16.80
C ASP A 337 -5.69 25.46 17.95
N ASP A 338 -6.03 24.86 19.12
CA ASP A 338 -6.58 25.59 20.28
C ASP A 338 -5.53 25.97 21.34
N ASP A 339 -4.29 25.47 21.24
CA ASP A 339 -3.21 25.65 22.23
C ASP A 339 -2.00 26.44 21.66
N GLU A 340 -2.22 27.62 21.07
CA GLU A 340 -1.15 28.64 20.94
C GLU A 340 -1.64 30.07 21.24
N PRO A 341 -1.41 30.59 22.46
CA PRO A 341 -1.24 32.01 22.69
C PRO A 341 0.25 32.31 22.90
N ILE A 342 0.88 33.02 21.96
CA ILE A 342 2.05 33.87 22.25
C ILE A 342 1.83 35.26 21.67
#